data_AF-A0A538BQ78-F1
#
_entry.id   AF-A0A538BQ78-F1
#
_cell.length_a   1.000
_cell.length_b   1.000
_cell.length_c   1.000
_cell.angle_alpha   90.00
_cell.angle_beta   90.00
_cell.angle_gamma   90.00
#
_symmetry.space_group_name_H-M   'P 1'
#
loop_
_entity.id
_entity.type
_entity.pdbx_description
1 polymer ?
#
loop_
_entity_poly.entity_id
_entity_poly.type
_entity_poly.pdbx_seq_one_letter_code
_entity_poly.pdbx_strand_id
1 'polypeptide(L)'
;MDPTPVPPPPPVIEHCYRHPDVQTGVHCTRCGRPICTDCMYPAPVGHQCPECVREQRQEFHRPAQRVGRAGRGLTLTNLILLSLLGTYVVEVAVGGPGSLVGGPTTPVLVRLGANVGLFQSQGEIVGVATGEWWRLFSAMFLHAGLLHIAFNGYA
;
A
#
# COMPACT_ATOMS: atom_id res chain seq x y z
N MET A 1 49.81 3.39 27.85
CA MET A 1 49.66 1.94 27.59
C MET A 1 48.35 1.79 26.86
N ASP A 2 48.40 1.34 25.62
CA ASP A 2 47.22 1.09 24.79
C ASP A 2 46.57 -0.20 25.28
N PRO A 3 45.26 -0.25 25.61
CA PRO A 3 44.62 -1.49 26.03
C PRO A 3 44.71 -2.51 24.89
N THR A 4 45.24 -3.69 25.19
CA THR A 4 45.27 -4.79 24.23
C THR A 4 43.83 -5.12 23.79
N PRO A 5 43.58 -5.26 22.47
CA PRO A 5 42.24 -5.58 21.98
C PRO A 5 41.81 -6.94 22.52
N VAL A 6 40.67 -6.96 23.20
CA VAL A 6 40.04 -8.19 23.69
C VAL A 6 39.60 -9.01 22.48
N PRO A 7 39.97 -10.31 22.38
CA PRO A 7 39.52 -11.14 21.27
C PRO A 7 37.99 -11.22 21.27
N PRO A 8 37.34 -11.17 20.08
CA PRO A 8 35.89 -11.29 20.01
C PRO A 8 35.46 -12.63 20.62
N PRO A 9 34.29 -12.67 21.29
CA PRO A 9 33.75 -13.92 21.80
C PRO A 9 33.61 -14.94 20.66
N PRO A 10 33.72 -16.25 20.96
CA PRO A 10 33.54 -17.29 19.95
C PRO A 10 32.16 -17.14 19.30
N PRO A 11 32.03 -17.38 17.99
CA PRO A 11 30.74 -17.29 17.32
C PRO A 11 29.78 -18.28 17.96
N VAL A 12 28.64 -17.78 18.44
CA VAL A 12 27.54 -18.63 18.89
C VAL A 12 26.96 -19.28 17.63
N ILE A 13 27.13 -20.60 17.51
CA ILE A 13 26.53 -21.36 16.42
C ILE A 13 25.07 -21.52 16.75
N GLU A 14 24.24 -20.76 16.04
CA GLU A 14 22.80 -20.85 16.14
C GLU A 14 22.25 -21.84 15.12
N HIS A 15 21.14 -22.48 15.49
CA HIS A 15 20.48 -23.47 14.66
C HIS A 15 19.06 -23.00 14.35
N CYS A 16 18.54 -23.42 13.20
CA CYS A 16 17.19 -23.05 12.81
C CYS A 16 16.16 -23.56 13.82
N TYR A 17 15.24 -22.70 14.25
CA TYR A 17 14.19 -23.07 15.23
C TYR A 17 13.29 -24.24 14.78
N ARG A 18 13.24 -24.56 13.47
CA ARG A 18 12.53 -25.71 12.89
C ARG A 18 13.42 -26.86 12.47
N HIS A 19 14.69 -26.59 12.19
CA HIS A 19 15.66 -27.59 11.76
C HIS A 19 16.89 -27.49 12.69
N PRO A 20 16.84 -28.13 13.86
CA PRO A 20 17.90 -28.04 14.86
C PRO A 20 19.26 -28.55 14.37
N ASP A 21 19.29 -29.38 13.33
CA ASP A 21 20.53 -29.91 12.76
C ASP A 21 21.19 -28.91 11.76
N VAL A 22 20.51 -27.81 11.42
CA VAL A 22 20.97 -26.85 10.42
C VAL A 22 21.45 -25.56 11.10
N GLN A 23 22.75 -25.30 11.00
CA GLN A 23 23.35 -24.06 11.45
C GLN A 23 22.89 -22.88 10.59
N THR A 24 22.67 -21.73 11.20
CA THR A 24 22.24 -20.52 10.49
C THR A 24 22.78 -19.24 11.12
N GLY A 25 23.01 -18.24 10.28
CA GLY A 25 23.26 -16.85 10.68
C GLY A 25 22.15 -15.89 10.25
N VAL A 26 21.01 -16.40 9.80
CA VAL A 26 19.87 -15.58 9.35
C VAL A 26 18.79 -15.57 10.43
N HIS A 27 18.26 -14.38 10.71
CA HIS A 27 17.20 -14.18 11.69
C HIS A 27 15.95 -13.60 11.04
N CYS A 28 14.79 -13.98 11.56
CA CYS A 28 13.54 -13.35 11.18
C CYS A 28 13.54 -11.88 11.62
N THR A 29 13.35 -10.94 10.69
CA THR A 29 13.34 -9.50 10.99
C THR A 29 12.17 -9.05 11.88
N ARG A 30 11.11 -9.86 11.98
CA ARG A 30 9.92 -9.56 12.80
C ARG A 30 10.03 -10.08 14.24
N CYS A 31 10.48 -11.31 14.44
CA CYS A 31 10.52 -11.94 15.78
C CYS A 31 11.92 -12.31 16.27
N GLY A 32 12.96 -12.10 15.47
CA GLY A 32 14.36 -12.35 15.84
C GLY A 32 14.79 -13.83 15.87
N ARG A 33 13.89 -14.79 15.61
CA ARG A 33 14.24 -16.22 15.67
C ARG A 33 15.23 -16.63 14.55
N PRO A 34 16.19 -17.53 14.82
CA PRO A 34 17.12 -18.04 13.81
C PRO A 34 16.40 -18.96 12.81
N ILE A 35 16.58 -18.72 11.51
CA ILE A 35 15.91 -19.42 10.40
C ILE A 35 16.93 -19.94 9.38
N CYS A 36 16.75 -21.13 8.81
CA CYS A 36 17.60 -21.61 7.71
C CYS A 36 17.12 -21.06 6.35
N THR A 37 17.94 -21.27 5.31
CA THR A 37 17.64 -20.88 3.93
C THR A 37 16.38 -21.53 3.36
N ASP A 38 16.03 -22.72 3.83
CA ASP A 38 14.80 -23.41 3.38
C ASP A 38 13.55 -22.88 4.10
N CYS A 39 13.70 -22.31 5.30
CA CYS A 39 12.59 -21.73 6.05
C CYS A 39 12.40 -20.24 5.78
N MET A 40 13.36 -19.56 5.15
CA MET A 40 13.29 -18.11 4.97
C MET A 40 12.25 -17.71 3.91
N TYR A 41 11.44 -16.70 4.23
CA TYR A 41 10.60 -16.02 3.26
C TYR A 41 11.19 -14.65 2.96
N PRO A 42 11.29 -14.24 1.68
CA PRO A 42 11.77 -12.90 1.33
C PRO A 42 10.79 -11.83 1.84
N ALA A 43 11.33 -10.75 2.39
CA ALA A 43 10.59 -9.58 2.80
C ALA A 43 11.23 -8.31 2.21
N PRO A 44 10.53 -7.16 2.17
CA PRO A 44 11.13 -5.90 1.68
C PRO A 44 12.41 -5.52 2.42
N VAL A 45 12.52 -5.91 3.70
CA VAL A 45 13.73 -5.79 4.50
C VAL A 45 14.02 -7.14 5.16
N GLY A 46 15.11 -7.77 4.73
CA GLY A 46 15.61 -9.05 5.24
C GLY A 46 14.67 -10.23 4.97
N HIS A 47 14.54 -11.10 5.96
CA HIS A 47 13.80 -12.36 5.83
C HIS A 47 12.82 -12.57 6.99
N GLN A 48 11.74 -13.28 6.71
CA GLN A 48 10.72 -13.63 7.69
C GLN A 48 10.56 -15.14 7.87
N CYS A 49 10.13 -15.56 9.05
CA CYS A 49 9.84 -16.95 9.34
C CYS A 49 8.41 -17.33 8.89
N PRO A 50 8.15 -18.63 8.64
CA PRO A 50 6.85 -19.14 8.21
C PRO A 50 5.67 -18.73 9.12
N GLU A 51 5.84 -18.67 10.45
CA GLU A 51 4.72 -18.29 11.34
C GLU A 51 4.39 -16.80 11.23
N CYS A 52 5.40 -15.93 11.19
CA CYS A 52 5.18 -14.50 10.99
C CYS A 52 4.49 -14.20 9.65
N VAL A 53 4.83 -14.93 8.59
CA VAL A 53 4.15 -14.82 7.28
C VAL A 53 2.72 -15.34 7.35
N ARG A 54 2.46 -16.45 8.06
CA ARG A 54 1.11 -16.99 8.26
C ARG A 54 0.22 -16.02 9.05
N GLU A 55 0.74 -15.45 10.13
CA GLU A 55 0.04 -14.42 10.92
C GLU A 55 -0.28 -13.19 10.07
N GLN A 56 0.69 -12.71 9.29
CA GLN A 56 0.48 -11.59 8.37
C GLN A 56 -0.61 -11.91 7.32
N ARG A 57 -0.58 -13.09 6.70
CA ARG A 57 -1.66 -13.51 5.78
C ARG A 57 -3.02 -13.58 6.47
N GLN A 58 -3.07 -14.07 7.71
CA GLN A 58 -4.33 -14.10 8.48
C GLN A 58 -4.84 -12.70 8.79
N GLU A 59 -3.97 -11.74 9.09
CA GLU A 59 -4.37 -10.33 9.28
C GLU A 59 -5.00 -9.75 7.99
N PHE A 60 -4.43 -10.02 6.82
CA PHE A 60 -5.00 -9.58 5.54
C PHE A 60 -6.29 -10.33 5.13
N HIS A 61 -6.38 -11.62 5.46
CA HIS A 61 -7.54 -12.46 5.15
C HIS A 61 -8.63 -12.41 6.19
N ARG A 62 -8.44 -11.74 7.34
CA ARG A 62 -9.57 -11.38 8.20
C ARG A 62 -10.48 -10.53 7.32
N PRO A 63 -11.64 -11.07 6.88
CA PRO A 63 -12.61 -10.23 6.20
C PRO A 63 -12.86 -9.13 7.22
N ALA A 64 -12.57 -7.87 6.88
CA ALA A 64 -12.97 -6.74 7.70
C ALA A 64 -14.40 -7.05 8.10
N GLN A 65 -14.61 -7.43 9.38
CA GLN A 65 -15.76 -8.23 9.74
C GLN A 65 -16.96 -7.48 9.18
N ARG A 66 -17.59 -8.04 8.15
CA ARG A 66 -18.89 -7.60 7.69
C ARG A 66 -19.80 -7.96 8.84
N VAL A 67 -19.77 -7.13 9.87
CA VAL A 67 -20.81 -7.02 10.85
C VAL A 67 -21.96 -6.44 10.04
N GLY A 68 -22.63 -7.35 9.33
CA GLY A 68 -24.06 -7.37 9.21
C GLY A 68 -24.58 -7.44 10.64
N ARG A 69 -24.71 -6.26 11.25
CA ARG A 69 -25.64 -6.05 12.33
C ARG A 69 -26.23 -4.68 12.06
N ALA A 70 -27.51 -4.74 11.69
CA ALA A 70 -28.39 -3.60 11.59
C ALA A 70 -28.13 -2.64 12.76
N GLY A 71 -27.90 -1.37 12.42
CA GLY A 71 -27.57 -0.31 13.38
C GLY A 71 -26.09 0.08 13.33
N ARG A 72 -25.68 0.79 12.28
CA ARG A 72 -24.35 1.43 12.28
C ARG A 72 -24.45 2.81 11.66
N GLY A 73 -24.22 3.82 12.50
CA GLY A 73 -23.91 5.16 12.02
C GLY A 73 -22.78 5.10 11.00
N LEU A 74 -22.77 6.07 10.09
CA LEU A 74 -21.69 6.32 9.14
C LEU A 74 -20.34 6.26 9.88
N THR A 75 -19.61 5.16 9.72
CA THR A 75 -18.22 5.10 10.16
C THR A 75 -17.40 5.96 9.20
N LEU A 76 -16.27 6.52 9.67
CA LEU A 76 -15.36 7.28 8.81
C LEU A 76 -14.93 6.47 7.58
N THR A 77 -14.72 5.17 7.75
CA THR A 77 -14.43 4.24 6.65
C THR A 77 -15.56 4.20 5.62
N ASN A 78 -16.82 4.10 6.06
CA ASN A 78 -17.96 4.10 5.15
C ASN A 78 -18.09 5.44 4.42
N LEU A 79 -17.83 6.56 5.10
CA LEU A 79 -17.82 7.88 4.49
C LEU A 79 -16.75 8.00 3.39
N ILE A 80 -15.54 7.55 3.66
CA ILE A 80 -14.44 7.55 2.68
C ILE A 80 -14.76 6.64 1.50
N LEU A 81 -15.27 5.43 1.75
CA LEU A 81 -15.65 4.51 0.67
C LEU A 81 -16.78 5.06 -0.19
N LEU A 82 -17.80 5.67 0.41
CA LEU A 82 -18.90 6.30 -0.31
C LEU A 82 -18.42 7.52 -1.10
N SER A 83 -17.47 8.31 -0.57
CA SER A 83 -16.91 9.44 -1.30
C SER A 83 -16.09 8.98 -2.52
N LEU A 84 -15.25 7.95 -2.36
CA LEU A 84 -14.47 7.34 -3.46
C LEU A 84 -15.38 6.75 -4.54
N LEU A 85 -16.45 6.06 -4.15
CA LEU A 85 -17.43 5.53 -5.10
C LEU A 85 -18.19 6.66 -5.80
N GLY A 86 -18.58 7.70 -5.06
CA GLY A 86 -19.29 8.85 -5.60
C GLY A 86 -18.48 9.61 -6.64
N THR A 87 -17.21 9.88 -6.37
CA THR A 87 -16.30 10.55 -7.33
C THR A 87 -16.06 9.69 -8.56
N TYR A 88 -15.89 8.37 -8.42
CA TYR A 88 -15.76 7.47 -9.56
C TYR A 88 -17.01 7.46 -10.47
N VAL A 89 -18.20 7.48 -9.88
CA VAL A 89 -19.45 7.59 -10.65
C VAL A 89 -19.51 8.92 -11.41
N VAL A 90 -19.07 10.02 -10.80
CA VAL A 90 -18.99 11.33 -11.47
C VAL A 90 -18.00 11.31 -12.63
N GLU A 91 -16.83 10.69 -12.46
CA GLU A 91 -15.83 10.53 -13.52
C GLU A 91 -16.39 9.78 -14.73
N VAL A 92 -17.08 8.67 -14.50
CA VAL A 92 -17.74 7.89 -15.56
C VAL A 92 -18.86 8.69 -16.23
N ALA A 93 -19.67 9.42 -15.44
CA ALA A 93 -20.75 10.22 -15.98
C ALA A 93 -20.25 11.37 -16.86
N VAL A 94 -19.12 12.00 -16.50
CA VAL A 94 -18.55 13.12 -17.25
C VAL A 94 -17.66 12.65 -18.41
N GLY A 95 -16.91 11.57 -18.24
CA GLY A 95 -16.00 11.02 -19.26
C GLY A 95 -16.66 10.09 -20.28
N GLY A 96 -17.87 9.58 -19.98
CA GLY A 96 -18.64 8.70 -20.84
C GLY A 96 -18.33 7.20 -20.65
N PRO A 97 -18.99 6.32 -21.44
CA PRO A 97 -18.92 4.87 -21.22
C PRO A 97 -17.50 4.27 -21.29
N GLY A 98 -16.62 4.85 -22.10
CA GLY A 98 -15.21 4.43 -22.19
C GLY A 98 -14.41 4.65 -20.90
N SER A 99 -14.87 5.54 -20.02
CA SER A 99 -14.19 5.86 -18.76
C SER A 99 -14.36 4.82 -17.67
N LEU A 100 -15.29 3.86 -17.83
CA LEU A 100 -15.42 2.73 -16.92
C LEU A 100 -14.11 1.95 -16.79
N VAL A 101 -13.53 1.56 -17.92
CA VAL A 101 -12.33 0.72 -17.95
C VAL A 101 -11.06 1.57 -18.05
N GLY A 102 -11.01 2.51 -18.99
CA GLY A 102 -9.80 3.28 -19.31
C GLY A 102 -9.68 4.64 -18.63
N GLY A 103 -10.71 5.08 -17.90
CA GLY A 103 -10.74 6.39 -17.25
C GLY A 103 -11.15 7.55 -18.17
N PRO A 104 -11.42 8.74 -17.60
CA PRO A 104 -11.66 9.96 -18.38
C PRO A 104 -10.39 10.49 -19.03
N THR A 105 -10.55 11.35 -20.04
CA THR A 105 -9.41 12.04 -20.65
C THR A 105 -8.74 12.98 -19.67
N THR A 106 -7.45 13.29 -19.88
CA THR A 106 -6.69 14.20 -19.00
C THR A 106 -7.36 15.56 -18.78
N PRO A 107 -7.91 16.24 -19.80
CA PRO A 107 -8.61 17.51 -19.57
C PRO A 107 -9.85 17.36 -18.66
N VAL A 108 -10.57 16.24 -18.76
CA VAL A 108 -11.71 15.94 -17.89
C VAL A 108 -11.24 15.69 -16.46
N LEU A 109 -10.18 14.89 -16.27
CA LEU A 109 -9.59 14.66 -14.95
C LEU A 109 -9.09 15.96 -14.30
N VAL A 110 -8.42 16.83 -15.08
CA VAL A 110 -7.98 18.15 -14.60
C VAL A 110 -9.17 19.01 -14.22
N ARG A 111 -10.25 19.02 -15.01
CA ARG A 111 -11.49 19.73 -14.65
C ARG A 111 -12.11 19.21 -13.36
N LEU A 112 -12.02 17.90 -13.11
CA LEU A 112 -12.53 17.25 -11.89
C LEU A 112 -11.60 17.40 -10.68
N GLY A 113 -10.44 18.03 -10.83
CA GLY A 113 -9.53 18.31 -9.72
C GLY A 113 -8.30 17.42 -9.63
N ALA A 114 -7.85 16.83 -10.74
CA ALA A 114 -6.58 16.13 -10.77
C ALA A 114 -5.42 17.05 -10.39
N ASN A 115 -4.41 16.49 -9.74
CA ASN A 115 -3.24 17.21 -9.27
C ASN A 115 -2.30 17.51 -10.45
N VAL A 116 -2.21 18.78 -10.82
CA VAL A 116 -1.32 19.30 -11.85
C VAL A 116 -0.60 20.54 -11.33
N GLY A 117 0.70 20.65 -11.60
CA GLY A 117 1.49 21.82 -11.20
C GLY A 117 1.11 23.06 -12.00
N LEU A 118 1.19 22.94 -13.33
CA LEU A 118 0.78 23.96 -14.30
C LEU A 118 0.27 23.23 -15.55
N PHE A 119 -0.96 23.49 -15.98
CA PHE A 119 -1.59 22.79 -17.10
C PHE A 119 -2.54 23.73 -17.84
N GLN A 120 -2.52 23.69 -19.18
CA GLN A 120 -3.48 24.45 -19.97
C GLN A 120 -4.72 23.58 -20.24
N SER A 121 -5.84 23.91 -19.60
CA SER A 121 -7.12 23.25 -19.79
C SER A 121 -8.11 24.23 -20.42
N GLN A 122 -8.64 23.90 -21.60
CA GLN A 122 -9.68 24.70 -22.27
C GLN A 122 -9.31 26.18 -22.50
N GLY A 123 -8.00 26.48 -22.64
CA GLY A 123 -7.51 27.85 -22.86
C GLY A 123 -7.16 28.61 -21.59
N GLU A 124 -7.39 28.04 -20.40
CA GLU A 124 -6.96 28.60 -19.12
C GLU A 124 -5.79 27.81 -18.54
N ILE A 125 -4.88 28.52 -17.87
CA ILE A 125 -3.79 27.90 -17.11
C ILE A 125 -4.29 27.59 -15.70
N VAL A 126 -4.34 26.31 -15.37
CA VAL A 126 -4.83 25.76 -14.09
C VAL A 126 -3.72 24.95 -13.42
N GLY A 127 -3.80 24.78 -12.11
CA GLY A 127 -2.86 23.98 -11.34
C GLY A 127 -2.48 24.56 -9.99
N VAL A 128 -1.73 23.80 -9.22
CA VAL A 128 -1.29 24.18 -7.87
C VAL A 128 -0.48 25.47 -7.91
N ALA A 129 0.31 25.70 -8.98
CA ALA A 129 1.11 26.92 -9.16
C ALA A 129 0.25 28.18 -9.42
N THR A 130 -1.01 28.03 -9.83
CA THR A 130 -1.95 29.16 -10.01
C THR A 130 -2.82 29.42 -8.79
N GLY A 131 -2.56 28.73 -7.68
CA GLY A 131 -3.29 28.89 -6.42
C GLY A 131 -4.34 27.82 -6.15
N GLU A 132 -4.51 26.83 -7.04
CA GLU A 132 -5.46 25.73 -6.87
C GLU A 132 -4.91 24.60 -5.98
N TRP A 133 -4.47 24.96 -4.76
CA TRP A 133 -3.91 24.02 -3.77
C TRP A 133 -4.87 22.91 -3.37
N TRP A 134 -6.18 23.14 -3.50
CA TRP A 134 -7.24 22.18 -3.24
C TRP A 134 -7.09 20.90 -4.11
N ARG A 135 -6.40 20.99 -5.25
CA ARG A 135 -6.08 19.85 -6.12
C ARG A 135 -5.26 18.75 -5.44
N LEU A 136 -4.45 19.11 -4.44
CA LEU A 136 -3.70 18.15 -3.65
C LEU A 136 -4.62 17.21 -2.88
N PHE A 137 -5.81 17.68 -2.51
CA PHE A 137 -6.81 16.91 -1.77
C PHE A 137 -7.82 16.24 -2.69
N SER A 138 -8.36 16.95 -3.69
CA SER A 138 -9.36 16.37 -4.60
C SER A 138 -8.82 15.19 -5.40
N ALA A 139 -7.53 15.24 -5.80
CA ALA A 139 -6.89 14.16 -6.54
C ALA A 139 -6.83 12.84 -5.78
N MET A 140 -6.90 12.85 -4.44
CA MET A 140 -6.92 11.63 -3.61
C MET A 140 -8.19 10.79 -3.83
N PHE A 141 -9.25 11.38 -4.40
CA PHE A 141 -10.54 10.71 -4.60
C PHE A 141 -10.83 10.38 -6.07
N LEU A 142 -10.02 10.88 -7.01
CA LEU A 142 -10.18 10.63 -8.44
C LEU A 142 -9.56 9.28 -8.83
N HIS A 143 -10.20 8.57 -9.74
CA HIS A 143 -9.76 7.27 -10.24
C HIS A 143 -9.75 7.28 -11.77
N ALA A 144 -8.58 7.03 -12.36
CA ALA A 144 -8.40 6.97 -13.81
C ALA A 144 -8.91 5.64 -14.43
N GLY A 145 -10.10 5.19 -14.02
CA GLY A 145 -10.74 3.96 -14.52
C GLY A 145 -10.41 2.70 -13.71
N LEU A 146 -11.13 1.61 -14.00
CA LEU A 146 -10.91 0.30 -13.36
C LEU A 146 -9.53 -0.27 -13.63
N LEU A 147 -8.95 -0.02 -14.82
CA LEU A 147 -7.61 -0.48 -15.14
C LEU A 147 -6.57 0.16 -14.22
N HIS A 148 -6.70 1.46 -13.95
CA HIS A 148 -5.81 2.16 -13.02
C HIS A 148 -5.92 1.60 -11.59
N ILE A 149 -7.14 1.33 -11.12
CA ILE A 149 -7.37 0.69 -9.81
C ILE A 149 -6.76 -0.71 -9.79
N ALA A 150 -6.99 -1.52 -10.82
CA ALA A 150 -6.50 -2.88 -10.91
C ALA A 150 -4.96 -2.93 -10.93
N PHE A 151 -4.31 -2.04 -11.70
CA PHE A 151 -2.85 -1.96 -11.74
C PHE A 151 -2.26 -1.55 -10.38
N ASN A 152 -2.88 -0.60 -9.67
CA ASN A 152 -2.45 -0.21 -8.32
C ASN A 152 -2.69 -1.32 -7.27
N GLY A 153 -3.71 -2.16 -7.47
CA GLY A 153 -4.02 -3.29 -6.59
C GLY A 153 -3.28 -4.59 -6.93
N TYR A 154 -2.49 -4.63 -8.02
CA TYR A 154 -1.75 -5.81 -8.47
C TYR A 154 -0.35 -5.95 -7.83
N ALA A 155 0.02 -5.07 -6.90
CA ALA A 155 1.28 -5.15 -6.14
C ALA A 155 1.19 -6.10 -4.94
#